data_AF-A0A0C7G8M0-F1
#
_entry.id   AF-A0A0C7G8M0-F1
#
_cell.length_a   1.000
_cell.length_b   1.000
_cell.length_c   1.000
_cell.angle_alpha   90.00
_cell.angle_beta   90.00
_cell.angle_gamma   90.00
#
_symmetry.space_group_name_H-M   'P 1'
#
loop_
_entity.id
_entity.type
_entity.pdbx_description
1 polymer ?
#
loop_
_entity_poly.entity_id
_entity_poly.type
_entity_poly.pdbx_seq_one_letter_code
_entity_poly.pdbx_strand_id
1 'polypeptide(L)' 'MKKIPRTEFQVMKFIWAQEDSRVASVDITKFMSEEYDWSKGSTSKTLIRLAEKGFLKSEK' A
#
# COMPACT_ATOMS: atom_id res chain seq x y z
N MET A 1 -6.64 -19.32 -4.73
CA MET A 1 -6.60 -17.84 -4.62
C MET A 1 -5.65 -17.44 -3.50
N LYS A 2 -4.64 -16.59 -3.76
CA LYS A 2 -3.79 -16.04 -2.70
C LYS A 2 -4.62 -15.04 -1.89
N LYS A 3 -4.80 -15.29 -0.59
CA LYS A 3 -5.50 -14.35 0.30
C LYS A 3 -4.58 -13.16 0.59
N ILE A 4 -5.12 -11.95 0.50
CA ILE A 4 -4.46 -10.73 0.96
C ILE A 4 -4.72 -10.59 2.47
N PRO A 5 -3.68 -10.58 3.33
CA PRO A 5 -3.80 -10.27 4.75
C PRO A 5 -4.49 -8.92 5.00
N ARG A 6 -5.18 -8.77 6.14
CA ARG A 6 -5.96 -7.57 6.49
C ARG A 6 -5.15 -6.27 6.35
N THR A 7 -3.89 -6.27 6.78
CA THR A 7 -3.00 -5.11 6.71
C THR A 7 -2.66 -4.72 5.27
N GLU A 8 -2.29 -5.70 4.44
CA GLU A 8 -2.04 -5.50 3.01
C GLU A 8 -3.31 -5.01 2.29
N PHE A 9 -4.48 -5.49 2.70
CA PHE A 9 -5.76 -5.07 2.13
C PHE A 9 -6.09 -3.60 2.41
N GLN A 10 -5.73 -3.06 3.58
CA GLN A 10 -5.94 -1.64 3.89
C GLN A 10 -5.17 -0.73 2.92
N VAL A 11 -3.92 -1.07 2.61
CA VAL A 11 -3.11 -0.35 1.62
C VAL A 11 -3.71 -0.47 0.22
N MET A 12 -4.10 -1.67 -0.19
CA MET A 12 -4.68 -1.90 -1.52
C MET A 12 -6.01 -1.16 -1.71
N LYS A 13 -6.84 -1.04 -0.66
CA LYS A 13 -8.07 -0.24 -0.70
C LYS A 13 -7.81 1.21 -1.08
N PHE A 14 -6.79 1.83 -0.49
CA PHE A 14 -6.43 3.21 -0.80
C PHE A 14 -5.96 3.34 -2.25
N ILE A 15 -5.07 2.44 -2.69
CA ILE A 15 -4.52 2.43 -4.05
C ILE A 15 -5.64 2.24 -5.09
N TRP A 16 -6.55 1.29 -4.89
CA TRP A 16 -7.68 1.05 -5.81
C TRP A 16 -8.73 2.15 -5.83
N ALA A 17 -8.78 3.00 -4.81
CA ALA A 17 -9.68 4.14 -4.78
C ALA A 17 -9.14 5.34 -5.60
N GLN A 18 -7.87 5.30 -6.03
CA GLN A 18 -7.31 6.34 -6.88
C GLN A 18 -7.73 6.15 -8.34
N GLU A 19 -7.94 7.27 -9.05
CA GLU A 19 -8.22 7.24 -10.49
C GLU A 19 -6.98 6.90 -11.33
N ASP A 20 -5.79 7.25 -10.83
CA ASP A 20 -4.52 6.96 -11.50
C ASP A 20 -4.03 5.53 -11.20
N SER A 21 -3.52 4.89 -12.26
CA SER A 21 -2.76 3.64 -12.21
C SER A 21 -1.47 3.71 -11.38
N ARG A 22 -0.95 4.92 -11.12
CA ARG A 22 0.26 5.18 -10.34
C ARG A 22 -0.08 6.02 -9.11
N VAL A 23 0.40 5.58 -7.96
CA VAL A 23 0.19 6.28 -6.69
C VAL A 23 1.54 6.48 -6.01
N ALA A 24 1.84 7.71 -5.60
CA ALA A 24 3.10 8.01 -4.96
C ALA A 24 3.18 7.38 -3.56
N SER A 25 4.33 6.82 -3.21
CA SER A 25 4.54 6.17 -1.91
C SER A 25 4.37 7.14 -0.72
N VAL A 26 4.59 8.44 -0.95
CA VAL A 26 4.36 9.51 0.04
C VAL A 26 2.88 9.66 0.38
N ASP A 27 1.99 9.60 -0.61
CA ASP A 27 0.54 9.73 -0.40
C ASP A 27 -0.02 8.52 0.33
N ILE A 28 0.43 7.32 -0.07
CA ILE A 28 0.09 6.07 0.64
C ILE A 28 0.56 6.15 2.09
N THR A 29 1.79 6.61 2.33
CA THR A 29 2.34 6.73 3.68
C THR A 29 1.53 7.72 4.52
N LYS A 30 1.17 8.87 3.95
CA LYS A 30 0.37 9.90 4.62
C LYS A 30 -1.00 9.36 5.00
N PHE A 31 -1.74 8.80 4.04
CA PHE A 31 -3.07 8.24 4.28
C PHE A 31 -3.04 7.14 5.35
N MET A 32 -2.08 6.22 5.28
CA MET A 32 -1.98 5.12 6.25
C MET A 32 -1.61 5.62 7.66
N SER A 33 -0.86 6.72 7.76
CA SER A 33 -0.57 7.37 9.04
C SER A 33 -1.80 8.05 9.62
N GLU A 34 -2.59 8.75 8.79
CA GLU A 34 -3.74 9.55 9.24
C GLU A 34 -4.95 8.67 9.60
N GLU A 35 -5.24 7.63 8.80
CA GLU A 35 -6.45 6.81 8.97
C GLU A 35 -6.25 5.58 9.86
N TYR A 36 -5.02 5.10 9.99
CA TYR A 36 -4.72 3.84 10.66
C TYR A 36 -3.58 3.92 11.67
N ASP A 37 -3.02 5.10 11.93
CA ASP A 37 -1.86 5.33 12.83
C ASP A 37 -0.62 4.49 12.46
N TRP A 38 -0.41 4.24 11.16
CA TRP A 38 0.75 3.48 10.72
C TRP A 38 2.01 4.34 10.67
N SER A 39 3.11 3.79 11.18
CA SER A 39 4.44 4.36 10.93
C SER A 39 4.81 4.26 9.44
N LYS A 40 5.63 5.21 8.96
CA LYS A 40 6.23 5.15 7.62
C LYS A 40 6.93 3.82 7.35
N GLY A 41 7.65 3.28 8.34
CA GLY A 41 8.32 1.98 8.21
C GLY A 41 7.36 0.81 8.02
N SER A 42 6.22 0.82 8.71
CA SER A 42 5.17 -0.20 8.57
C SER A 42 4.55 -0.17 7.17
N THR A 43 4.25 1.01 6.65
CA THR A 43 3.70 1.19 5.30
C THR A 43 4.70 0.74 4.24
N SER A 44 5.96 1.17 4.33
CA SER A 44 7.02 0.75 3.39
C SER A 44 7.22 -0.77 3.35
N LYS A 45 7.28 -1.43 4.52
CA LYS A 45 7.39 -2.90 4.59
C LYS A 45 6.19 -3.59 3.95
N THR A 46 4.99 -3.03 4.09
CA THR A 46 3.78 -3.59 3.50
C THR A 46 3.77 -3.43 1.97
N LEU A 47 4.20 -2.29 1.46
CA LEU A 47 4.36 -2.06 0.02
C LEU A 47 5.38 -3.02 -0.61
N ILE A 48 6.52 -3.25 0.06
CA ILE A 48 7.53 -4.23 -0.38
C ILE A 48 6.90 -5.63 -0.48
N ARG A 49 6.18 -6.08 0.55
CA ARG A 49 5.51 -7.40 0.54
C ARG A 49 4.46 -7.53 -0.57
N LEU A 50 3.69 -6.47 -0.81
CA LEU A 50 2.71 -6.44 -1.89
C LEU A 50 3.38 -6.55 -3.26
N ALA A 51 4.53 -5.87 -3.46
CA ALA A 51 5.31 -5.97 -4.67
C ALA A 51 5.93 -7.37 -4.85
N GLU A 52 6.54 -7.93 -3.81
CA GLU A 52 7.11 -9.30 -3.81
C GLU A 52 6.04 -10.37 -4.13
N LYS A 53 4.80 -10.15 -3.71
CA LYS A 53 3.67 -11.03 -4.01
C LYS A 53 3.07 -10.82 -5.42
N GLY A 54 3.50 -9.78 -6.13
CA GLY A 54 3.05 -9.43 -7.48
C GLY A 54 1.75 -8.63 -7.51
N PHE A 55 1.30 -8.07 -6.39
CA PHE A 55 0.10 -7.21 -6.34
C PHE A 55 0.39 -5.78 -6.81
N LEU A 56 1.62 -5.31 -6.63
CA LEU A 56 2.07 -3.98 -7.03
C LEU A 56 3.37 -4.07 -7.83
N LYS A 57 3.65 -3.04 -8.60
CA LYS A 57 4.98 -2.78 -9.16
C LYS A 57 5.47 -1.43 -8.65
N SER A 58 6.74 -1.38 -8.29
CA SER A 58 7.40 -0.13 -7.93
C SER A 58 8.06 0.43 -9.19
N GLU A 59 7.81 1.71 -9.48
CA GLU A 59 8.50 2.48 -10.51
C GLU A 59 9.30 3.60 -9.84
N LYS A 60 10.46 3.94 -10.40
CA LYS A 60 11.33 5.01 -9.90
C LYS A 60 11.07 6.31 -10.64
#